data_AF-A0A9E4I0I8-F1
#
_entry.id   AF-A0A9E4I0I8-F1
#
_cell.length_a   1.000
_cell.length_b   1.000
_cell.length_c   1.000
_cell.angle_alpha   90.00
_cell.angle_beta   90.00
_cell.angle_gamma   90.00
#
_symmetry.space_group_name_H-M   'P 1'
#
loop_
_entity.id
_entity.type
_entity.pdbx_description
1 polymer ?
#
loop_
_entity_poly.entity_id
_entity_poly.type
_entity_poly.pdbx_seq_one_letter_code
_entity_poly.pdbx_strand_id
1 'polypeptide(L)'
;MIKLDKAFYWTVEAYLSRHNMSPACFGQRSLGDPCFVADLARGRSPSLRTADKVLVFMGFAPLGQAFVDEVEAFLAITGIKSSELGYAATGNPSFVNRLRRGTSPRLTTVDQIRSWIIENSSAEEHRAIRDQCVSKAPCRRGVPLPFDHVAFIPLKHRVVH
;
A
#
# COMPACT_ATOMS: atom_id res chain seq x y z
N MET A 1 -0.17 -14.13 -5.15
CA MET A 1 -0.09 -12.90 -4.34
C MET A 1 -1.50 -12.49 -3.95
N ILE A 2 -1.78 -12.22 -2.67
CA ILE A 2 -3.08 -11.67 -2.27
C ILE A 2 -3.08 -10.21 -2.69
N LYS A 3 -4.09 -9.78 -3.45
CA LYS A 3 -4.19 -8.39 -3.89
C LYS A 3 -4.35 -7.46 -2.69
N LEU A 4 -3.76 -6.27 -2.77
CA LEU A 4 -3.82 -5.27 -1.70
C LEU A 4 -5.26 -4.89 -1.30
N ASP A 5 -6.20 -4.86 -2.25
CA ASP A 5 -7.62 -4.62 -1.97
C ASP A 5 -8.24 -5.71 -1.08
N LYS A 6 -7.92 -6.98 -1.32
CA LYS A 6 -8.38 -8.11 -0.49
C LYS A 6 -7.73 -8.11 0.88
N ALA A 7 -6.43 -7.82 0.95
CA ALA A 7 -5.73 -7.70 2.22
C ALA A 7 -6.35 -6.59 3.08
N PHE A 8 -6.65 -5.44 2.47
CA PHE A 8 -7.34 -4.34 3.14
C PHE A 8 -8.74 -4.72 3.62
N TYR A 9 -9.52 -5.45 2.80
CA TYR A 9 -10.82 -5.98 3.22
C TYR A 9 -10.72 -6.87 4.47
N TRP A 10 -9.79 -7.83 4.50
CA TRP A 10 -9.61 -8.71 5.64
C TRP A 10 -9.18 -7.97 6.91
N THR A 11 -8.34 -6.93 6.78
CA THR A 11 -7.97 -6.09 7.92
C THR A 11 -9.20 -5.37 8.51
N VAL A 12 -10.06 -4.83 7.65
CA VAL A 12 -11.32 -4.20 8.08
C VAL A 12 -12.25 -5.23 8.73
N GLU A 13 -12.44 -6.41 8.13
CA GLU A 13 -13.29 -7.47 8.65
C GLU A 13 -12.83 -8.00 10.03
N ALA A 14 -11.52 -8.15 10.21
CA ALA A 14 -10.91 -8.53 11.49
C ALA A 14 -11.17 -7.46 12.57
N TYR A 15 -11.10 -6.18 12.20
CA TYR A 15 -11.42 -5.07 13.10
C TYR A 15 -12.91 -5.06 13.49
N LEU A 16 -13.81 -5.24 12.52
CA LEU A 16 -15.25 -5.33 12.77
C LEU A 16 -15.59 -6.46 13.74
N SER A 17 -14.98 -7.64 13.53
CA SER A 17 -15.14 -8.81 14.39
C SER A 17 -14.65 -8.54 15.82
N ARG A 18 -13.51 -7.87 15.98
CA ARG A 18 -12.95 -7.53 17.31
C ARG A 18 -13.80 -6.50 18.06
N HIS A 19 -14.36 -5.53 17.35
CA HIS A 19 -15.12 -4.43 17.94
C HIS A 19 -16.64 -4.65 17.97
N ASN A 20 -17.13 -5.82 17.54
CA ASN A 20 -18.56 -6.14 17.41
C ASN A 20 -19.37 -5.03 16.71
N MET A 21 -18.79 -4.44 15.66
CA MET A 21 -19.38 -3.30 14.94
C MET A 21 -19.99 -3.77 13.62
N SER A 22 -21.19 -3.27 13.28
CA SER A 22 -21.80 -3.60 12.00
C SER A 22 -21.06 -2.91 10.83
N PRO A 23 -20.94 -3.57 9.66
CA PRO A 23 -20.26 -3.00 8.48
C PRO A 23 -20.82 -1.63 8.06
N ALA A 24 -22.14 -1.45 8.15
CA ALA A 24 -22.80 -0.20 7.82
C ALA A 24 -22.50 0.92 8.83
N CYS A 25 -22.49 0.61 10.13
CA CYS A 25 -22.11 1.57 11.17
C CYS A 25 -20.65 2.00 11.01
N PHE A 26 -19.76 1.06 10.70
CA PHE A 26 -18.35 1.36 10.45
C PHE A 26 -18.16 2.29 9.25
N GLY A 27 -18.78 1.98 8.10
CA GLY A 27 -18.71 2.81 6.92
C GLY A 27 -19.25 4.23 7.16
N GLN A 28 -20.39 4.33 7.86
CA GLN A 28 -20.97 5.61 8.26
C GLN A 28 -20.04 6.41 9.18
N ARG A 29 -19.40 5.77 10.18
CA ARG A 29 -18.53 6.47 11.14
C ARG A 29 -17.16 6.85 10.58
N SER A 30 -16.62 6.04 9.67
CA SER A 30 -15.28 6.25 9.10
C SER A 30 -15.28 7.20 7.91
N LEU A 31 -16.25 7.03 6.98
CA LEU A 31 -16.28 7.73 5.70
C LEU A 31 -17.59 8.47 5.44
N GLY A 32 -18.61 8.30 6.28
CA GLY A 32 -19.95 8.80 6.02
C GLY A 32 -20.72 7.98 4.96
N ASP A 33 -20.24 6.78 4.64
CA ASP A 33 -20.83 5.92 3.60
C ASP A 33 -21.16 4.53 4.18
N PRO A 34 -22.44 4.19 4.37
CA PRO A 34 -22.82 2.92 5.00
C PRO A 34 -22.63 1.71 4.08
N CYS A 35 -22.53 1.92 2.77
CA CYS A 35 -22.35 0.85 1.78
C CYS A 35 -20.88 0.46 1.59
N PHE A 36 -19.94 1.21 2.16
CA PHE A 36 -18.51 1.11 1.88
C PHE A 36 -17.95 -0.31 2.03
N VAL A 37 -18.25 -0.98 3.15
CA VAL A 37 -17.73 -2.32 3.42
C VAL A 37 -18.39 -3.37 2.51
N ALA A 38 -19.68 -3.21 2.20
CA ALA A 38 -20.37 -4.09 1.27
C ALA A 38 -19.80 -3.96 -0.16
N ASP A 39 -19.46 -2.74 -0.58
CA ASP A 39 -18.80 -2.52 -1.85
C ASP A 39 -17.38 -3.09 -1.89
N LEU A 40 -16.65 -2.97 -0.79
CA LEU A 40 -15.32 -3.57 -0.65
C LEU A 40 -15.39 -5.10 -0.75
N ALA A 41 -16.39 -5.72 -0.10
CA ALA A 41 -16.66 -7.16 -0.20
C ALA A 41 -17.01 -7.60 -1.64
N ARG A 42 -17.67 -6.74 -2.41
CA ARG A 42 -17.96 -6.96 -3.85
C ARG A 42 -16.75 -6.75 -4.76
N GLY A 43 -15.59 -6.39 -4.22
CA GLY A 43 -14.35 -6.19 -4.98
C GLY A 43 -14.13 -4.75 -5.45
N ARG A 44 -14.84 -3.76 -4.90
CA ARG A 44 -14.54 -2.35 -5.19
C ARG A 44 -13.16 -2.00 -4.63
N SER A 45 -12.28 -1.46 -5.49
CA SER A 45 -10.95 -1.02 -5.06
C SER A 45 -10.96 0.45 -4.62
N PRO A 46 -10.78 0.76 -3.33
CA PRO A 46 -10.77 2.14 -2.86
C PRO A 46 -9.52 2.90 -3.32
N SER A 47 -9.58 4.23 -3.25
CA SER A 47 -8.39 5.07 -3.41
C SER A 47 -7.49 4.94 -2.17
N LEU A 48 -6.19 5.17 -2.34
CA LEU A 48 -5.21 5.16 -1.26
C LEU A 48 -5.53 6.22 -0.19
N ARG A 49 -6.09 7.38 -0.57
CA ARG A 49 -6.60 8.37 0.39
C ARG A 49 -7.82 7.89 1.17
N THR A 50 -8.71 7.13 0.52
CA THR A 50 -9.85 6.51 1.20
C THR A 50 -9.36 5.44 2.18
N ALA A 51 -8.42 4.60 1.76
CA ALA A 51 -7.81 3.59 2.62
C ALA A 51 -7.10 4.24 3.82
N ASP A 52 -6.36 5.33 3.62
CA ASP A 52 -5.71 6.07 4.71
C ASP A 52 -6.70 6.56 5.76
N LYS A 53 -7.83 7.14 5.35
CA LYS A 53 -8.88 7.58 6.30
C LYS A 53 -9.40 6.43 7.15
N VAL A 54 -9.63 5.27 6.53
CA VAL A 54 -10.13 4.08 7.21
C VAL A 54 -9.08 3.50 8.15
N LEU A 55 -7.82 3.42 7.71
CA LEU A 55 -6.71 2.96 8.54
C LEU A 55 -6.49 3.87 9.75
N VAL A 56 -6.50 5.18 9.55
CA VAL A 56 -6.39 6.17 10.64
C VAL A 56 -7.58 6.04 11.60
N PHE A 57 -8.80 5.82 11.10
CA PHE A 57 -9.98 5.57 11.94
C PHE A 57 -9.82 4.31 12.80
N MET A 58 -9.20 3.27 12.24
CA MET A 58 -8.88 2.02 12.94
C MET A 58 -7.65 2.14 13.86
N GLY A 59 -6.98 3.29 13.89
CA GLY A 59 -5.78 3.53 14.70
C GLY A 59 -4.47 3.03 14.07
N PHE A 60 -4.47 2.69 12.78
CA PHE A 60 -3.27 2.31 12.02
C PHE A 60 -2.60 3.52 11.36
N ALA A 61 -1.35 3.31 10.93
CA ALA A 61 -0.61 4.30 10.18
C ALA A 61 -1.17 4.43 8.75
N PRO A 62 -1.15 5.65 8.16
CA PRO A 62 -1.58 5.85 6.78
C PRO A 62 -0.65 5.10 5.83
N LEU A 63 -1.25 4.36 4.89
CA LEU A 63 -0.55 3.60 3.86
C LEU A 63 0.09 4.52 2.81
N GLY A 64 -0.53 5.68 2.56
CA GLY A 64 -0.08 6.58 1.49
C GLY A 64 1.33 7.10 1.67
N GLN A 65 1.66 7.55 2.89
CA GLN A 65 3.01 8.03 3.19
C GLN A 65 4.02 6.88 3.11
N ALA A 66 3.70 5.73 3.73
CA ALA A 66 4.55 4.55 3.68
C ALA A 66 4.84 4.09 2.23
N PHE A 67 3.85 4.16 1.34
CA PHE A 67 4.04 3.82 -0.06
C PHE A 67 4.93 4.82 -0.81
N VAL A 68 4.81 6.12 -0.53
CA VAL A 68 5.72 7.13 -1.11
C VAL A 68 7.15 6.86 -0.68
N ASP A 69 7.37 6.63 0.62
CA ASP A 69 8.70 6.34 1.16
C ASP A 69 9.29 5.05 0.59
N GLU A 70 8.47 4.01 0.41
CA GLU A 70 8.83 2.75 -0.25
C GLU A 70 9.29 2.97 -1.70
N VAL A 71 8.53 3.72 -2.50
CA VAL A 71 8.87 4.03 -3.89
C VAL A 71 10.13 4.89 -3.96
N GLU A 72 10.31 5.84 -3.05
CA GLU A 72 11.52 6.67 -3.03
C GLU A 72 12.77 5.88 -2.62
N ALA A 73 12.67 5.00 -1.65
CA ALA A 73 13.76 4.10 -1.27
C ALA A 73 14.14 3.17 -2.43
N PHE A 74 13.15 2.62 -3.14
CA PHE A 74 13.38 1.82 -4.34
C PHE A 74 14.15 2.62 -5.42
N LEU A 75 13.71 3.83 -5.73
CA LEU A 75 14.37 4.69 -6.72
C LEU A 75 15.79 5.08 -6.29
N ALA A 76 16.02 5.30 -4.99
CA ALA A 76 17.34 5.63 -4.45
C ALA A 76 18.32 4.45 -4.52
N ILE A 77 17.84 3.21 -4.31
CA ILE A 77 18.67 2.01 -4.28
C ILE A 77 18.95 1.48 -5.69
N THR A 78 17.91 1.37 -6.53
CA THR A 78 18.03 0.80 -7.89
C THR A 78 18.58 1.78 -8.92
N GLY A 79 18.52 3.09 -8.63
CA GLY A 79 18.93 4.13 -9.57
C GLY A 79 18.00 4.30 -10.78
N ILE A 80 16.87 3.59 -10.82
CA ILE A 80 15.88 3.71 -11.91
C ILE A 80 15.24 5.11 -11.86
N LYS A 81 15.00 5.69 -13.03
CA LYS A 81 14.33 7.00 -13.10
C LYS A 81 12.86 6.86 -12.74
N SER A 82 12.35 7.83 -11.97
CA SER A 82 10.93 7.91 -11.59
C SER A 82 9.96 7.86 -12.79
N SER A 83 10.37 8.39 -13.95
CA SER A 83 9.61 8.34 -15.19
C SER A 83 9.55 6.94 -15.81
N GLU A 84 10.64 6.17 -15.71
CA GLU A 84 10.72 4.79 -16.22
C GLU A 84 9.84 3.86 -15.39
N LEU A 85 9.89 3.99 -14.05
CA LEU A 85 8.96 3.28 -13.17
C LEU A 85 7.51 3.61 -13.53
N GLY A 86 7.17 4.90 -13.67
CA GLY A 86 5.81 5.32 -14.00
C GLY A 86 5.32 4.74 -15.33
N TYR A 87 6.16 4.80 -16.36
CA TYR A 87 5.85 4.25 -17.68
C TYR A 87 5.72 2.72 -17.65
N ALA A 88 6.66 2.02 -17.03
CA ALA A 88 6.70 0.56 -17.02
C ALA A 88 5.57 -0.05 -16.16
N ALA A 89 5.25 0.55 -15.01
CA ALA A 89 4.24 0.02 -14.09
C ALA A 89 2.80 0.45 -14.46
N THR A 90 2.61 1.68 -14.95
CA THR A 90 1.27 2.26 -15.16
C THR A 90 1.02 2.80 -16.57
N GLY A 91 2.02 2.78 -17.45
CA GLY A 91 1.96 3.44 -18.75
C GLY A 91 2.04 4.97 -18.66
N ASN A 92 2.32 5.54 -17.49
CA ASN A 92 2.30 6.99 -17.26
C ASN A 92 3.60 7.49 -16.60
N PRO A 93 4.49 8.18 -17.34
CA PRO A 93 5.76 8.65 -16.80
C PRO A 93 5.61 9.75 -15.74
N SER A 94 4.47 10.44 -15.70
CA SER A 94 4.18 11.47 -14.68
C SER A 94 3.63 10.88 -13.38
N PHE A 95 3.45 9.57 -13.28
CA PHE A 95 2.83 8.92 -12.14
C PHE A 95 3.51 9.26 -10.81
N VAL A 96 4.82 9.07 -10.71
CA VAL A 96 5.57 9.31 -9.47
C VAL A 96 5.57 10.79 -9.08
N ASN A 97 5.65 11.68 -10.06
CA ASN A 97 5.55 13.13 -9.81
C ASN A 97 4.16 13.52 -9.29
N ARG A 98 3.10 12.89 -9.80
CA ARG A 98 1.73 13.08 -9.29
C ARG A 98 1.56 12.50 -7.89
N LEU A 99 2.15 11.34 -7.62
CA LEU A 99 2.17 10.72 -6.31
C LEU A 99 2.83 11.63 -5.27
N ARG A 100 4.01 12.20 -5.60
CA ARG A 100 4.72 13.19 -4.76
C ARG A 100 3.90 14.46 -4.48
N ARG A 101 3.06 14.87 -5.42
CA ARG A 101 2.15 16.02 -5.28
C ARG A 101 0.87 15.70 -4.49
N GLY A 102 0.76 14.50 -3.93
CA GLY A 102 -0.40 14.07 -3.13
C GLY A 102 -1.55 13.50 -3.95
N THR A 103 -1.32 13.11 -5.21
CA THR A 103 -2.34 12.39 -5.99
C THR A 103 -2.53 11.00 -5.40
N SER A 104 -3.79 10.60 -5.20
CA SER A 104 -4.12 9.34 -4.54
C SER A 104 -4.48 8.26 -5.57
N PRO A 105 -3.60 7.30 -5.87
CA PRO A 105 -3.92 6.20 -6.78
C PRO A 105 -4.92 5.22 -6.15
N ARG A 106 -5.47 4.29 -6.95
CA ARG A 106 -6.28 3.18 -6.44
C ARG A 106 -5.38 2.09 -5.85
N LEU A 107 -5.90 1.30 -4.90
CA LEU A 107 -5.15 0.18 -4.33
C LEU A 107 -4.71 -0.84 -5.39
N THR A 108 -5.46 -1.00 -6.48
CA THR A 108 -5.07 -1.86 -7.61
C THR A 108 -3.85 -1.33 -8.35
N THR A 109 -3.75 -0.01 -8.53
CA THR A 109 -2.56 0.62 -9.14
C THR A 109 -1.34 0.47 -8.24
N VAL A 110 -1.53 0.57 -6.92
CA VAL A 110 -0.47 0.31 -5.94
C VAL A 110 0.01 -1.14 -6.01
N ASP A 111 -0.93 -2.09 -6.13
CA ASP A 111 -0.64 -3.52 -6.31
C ASP A 111 0.15 -3.80 -7.60
N GLN A 112 -0.21 -3.14 -8.71
CA GLN A 112 0.54 -3.19 -9.98
C GLN A 112 1.96 -2.68 -9.83
N ILE A 113 2.15 -1.54 -9.18
CA ILE A 113 3.49 -0.96 -8.97
C ILE A 113 4.33 -1.85 -8.07
N ARG A 114 3.76 -2.38 -6.98
CA ARG A 114 4.46 -3.33 -6.11
C ARG A 114 4.83 -4.61 -6.85
N SER A 115 3.93 -5.16 -7.67
CA SER A 115 4.23 -6.33 -8.51
C SER A 115 5.41 -6.04 -9.43
N TRP A 116 5.40 -4.88 -10.08
CA TRP A 116 6.49 -4.46 -10.95
C TRP A 116 7.81 -4.27 -10.20
N ILE A 117 7.79 -3.65 -9.02
CA ILE A 117 8.97 -3.53 -8.15
C ILE A 117 9.51 -4.94 -7.82
N ILE A 118 8.64 -5.90 -7.48
CA ILE A 118 9.06 -7.28 -7.19
C ILE A 118 9.71 -7.96 -8.40
N GLU A 119 9.21 -7.72 -9.60
CA GLU A 119 9.77 -8.30 -10.82
C GLU A 119 11.10 -7.66 -11.24
N ASN A 120 11.35 -6.41 -10.84
CA ASN A 120 12.49 -5.60 -11.26
C ASN A 120 13.51 -5.33 -10.13
N SER A 121 13.28 -5.85 -8.92
CA SER A 121 14.26 -5.78 -7.82
C SER A 121 14.72 -7.17 -7.40
N SER A 122 15.99 -7.28 -7.06
CA SER A 122 16.57 -8.45 -6.41
C SER A 122 16.16 -8.51 -4.94
N ALA A 123 16.20 -9.70 -4.35
CA ALA A 123 15.85 -9.91 -2.94
C ALA A 123 16.69 -9.06 -1.96
N GLU A 124 17.93 -8.74 -2.32
CA GLU A 124 18.82 -7.88 -1.54
C GLU A 124 18.41 -6.41 -1.57
N GLU A 125 18.07 -5.88 -2.75
CA GLU A 125 17.55 -4.53 -2.93
C GLU A 125 16.25 -4.35 -2.16
N HIS A 126 15.39 -5.37 -2.22
CA HIS A 126 14.19 -5.49 -1.41
C HIS A 126 14.46 -5.39 0.10
N ARG A 127 15.47 -6.11 0.62
CA ARG A 127 15.84 -6.00 2.04
C ARG A 127 16.36 -4.60 2.37
N ALA A 128 17.20 -4.01 1.51
CA ALA A 128 17.73 -2.67 1.70
C ALA A 128 16.61 -1.60 1.70
N ILE A 129 15.61 -1.73 0.83
CA ILE A 129 14.43 -0.85 0.81
C ILE A 129 13.68 -0.91 2.14
N ARG A 130 13.50 -2.12 2.69
CA ARG A 130 12.87 -2.29 4.01
C ARG A 130 13.66 -1.57 5.10
N ASP A 131 14.97 -1.79 5.15
CA ASP A 131 15.83 -1.18 6.18
C ASP A 131 15.83 0.37 6.05
N GLN A 132 15.79 0.89 4.82
CA GLN A 132 15.66 2.32 4.55
C GLN A 132 14.28 2.87 4.98
N CYS A 133 13.20 2.13 4.74
CA CYS A 133 11.85 2.53 5.15
C CYS A 133 11.67 2.50 6.68
N VAL A 134 12.22 1.48 7.35
CA VAL A 134 12.17 1.36 8.82
C VAL A 134 13.00 2.45 9.51
N SER A 135 14.12 2.85 8.91
CA SER A 135 14.97 3.92 9.45
C SER A 135 14.45 5.34 9.16
N LYS A 136 13.77 5.55 8.02
CA LYS A 136 13.22 6.85 7.62
C LYS A 136 11.81 7.11 8.15
N ALA A 137 11.07 6.05 8.51
CA ALA A 137 9.80 6.20 9.22
C ALA A 137 10.07 7.05 10.47
N PRO A 138 9.44 8.23 10.60
CA PRO A 138 9.61 8.99 11.82
C PRO A 138 9.17 8.08 12.95
N CYS A 139 9.99 7.94 13.99
CA CYS A 139 9.59 7.31 15.24
C CYS A 139 8.39 8.08 15.83
N ARG A 140 7.19 7.91 15.26
CA ARG A 140 5.91 8.34 15.78
C ARG A 140 5.22 7.09 16.31
N ARG A 141 5.61 6.75 17.53
CA ARG A 141 4.85 5.98 18.52
C ARG A 141 4.16 4.72 18.02
N GLY A 142 4.89 3.62 17.86
CA GLY A 142 4.35 2.26 18.05
C GLY A 142 3.07 1.88 17.30
N VAL A 143 2.74 2.55 16.18
CA VAL A 143 1.57 2.22 15.38
C VAL A 143 1.94 1.08 14.43
N PRO A 144 1.30 -0.10 14.53
CA PRO A 144 1.58 -1.22 13.64
C PRO A 144 1.30 -0.83 12.19
N LEU A 145 2.17 -1.22 11.25
CA LEU A 145 1.83 -1.12 9.83
C LEU A 145 0.78 -2.20 9.51
N PRO A 146 -0.31 -1.85 8.81
CA PRO A 146 -1.45 -2.76 8.63
C PRO A 146 -1.16 -3.98 7.75
N PHE A 147 0.03 -4.09 7.14
CA PHE A 147 0.36 -5.11 6.13
C PHE A 147 1.73 -5.76 6.29
N ASP A 148 2.33 -5.74 7.47
CA ASP A 148 3.69 -6.26 7.73
C ASP A 148 3.93 -7.68 7.16
N HIS A 149 2.90 -8.53 7.11
CA HIS A 149 2.97 -9.89 6.56
C HIS A 149 2.62 -10.02 5.06
N VAL A 150 1.90 -9.07 4.47
CA VAL A 150 1.54 -9.09 3.03
C VAL A 150 2.61 -8.35 2.21
N ALA A 151 3.35 -7.44 2.85
CA ALA A 151 4.33 -6.59 2.20
C ALA A 151 5.52 -7.35 1.62
N PHE A 152 5.83 -8.56 2.09
CA PHE A 152 7.12 -9.16 1.75
C PHE A 152 7.13 -10.69 1.84
N ILE A 153 6.67 -11.34 0.79
CA ILE A 153 6.99 -12.75 0.55
C ILE A 153 8.33 -12.76 -0.20
N PRO A 154 9.40 -13.41 0.32
CA PRO A 154 10.63 -13.56 -0.43
C PRO A 154 10.36 -14.47 -1.63
N LEU A 155 10.23 -13.90 -2.82
CA LEU A 155 10.16 -14.68 -4.06
C LEU A 155 11.57 -15.02 -4.54
N LYS A 156 11.69 -16.25 -5.01
CA LYS A 156 12.92 -17.02 -5.20
C LYS A 156 13.88 -16.34 -6.18
N HIS A 157 15.18 -16.54 -5.91
CA HIS A 157 16.34 -16.19 -6.74
C HIS A 157 16.01 -16.11 -8.24
N ARG A 158 16.11 -14.91 -8.82
CA ARG A 158 16.24 -14.75 -10.28
C ARG A 158 17.73 -14.88 -10.61
N VAL A 159 18.10 -16.04 -11.14
CA VAL A 159 19.39 -16.23 -11.82
C VAL A 159 19.32 -15.40 -13.10
N VAL A 160 20.16 -14.37 -13.17
CA VAL A 160 20.38 -13.58 -14.38
C VAL A 160 21.22 -14.45 -15.32
N HIS A 161 20.70 -14.75 -16.51
CA HIS A 161 21.43 -15.36 -17.62
C HIS A 161 21.78 -14.28 -18.65
#